data_AF-A0A2N1A2I6-F1
#
_entry.id   AF-A0A2N1A2I6-F1
#
_cell.length_a   1.000
_cell.length_b   1.000
_cell.length_c   1.000
_cell.angle_alpha   90.00
_cell.angle_beta   90.00
_cell.angle_gamma   90.00
#
_symmetry.space_group_name_H-M   'P 1'
#
loop_
_entity.id
_entity.type
_entity.pdbx_description
1 polymer ?
#
loop_
_entity_poly.entity_id
_entity_poly.type
_entity_poly.pdbx_seq_one_letter_code
_entity_poly.pdbx_strand_id
1 'polypeptide(L)'
;MGVSNNKQIDFIAYIQRLLVEGEFNATYKYALLHALADICIESPLMDDPNHQLKIPLSTIVEKFIAIYWQHAMPFNATEQNQNGLLQQNSGKQAKIITELNRCHNLNIKNINKLKQSDDWSAIYRDTLRVIKEGPLWRLQLLAKKEECFLYAHKKGVPYIMLNQGIAYCFRRFYELVTQISRNAWINKIQSIPANQQLIGNQAQLDPFLFGINRQTITQARPILEEIQKGKCFYCQKKLTQTTEVDHFIPFAKYANDLGHNFVAAHSSCNNNKRDYLAGFEHRDRWFEQNIINNQKILDDELSGYFNCDAKRSESITIWAYQIAAQNKAQLWLGKGTFESTYPEFQNELG
;
A
#
# COMPACT_ATOMS: atom_id res chain seq x y z
N MET A 1 -22.41 9.98 9.41
CA MET A 1 -22.57 11.46 9.19
C MET A 1 -21.20 12.00 8.77
N GLY A 2 -21.07 12.62 7.59
CA GLY A 2 -19.77 12.80 6.92
C GLY A 2 -18.92 13.97 7.42
N VAL A 3 -17.61 13.91 7.18
CA VAL A 3 -16.70 15.07 7.31
C VAL A 3 -17.15 16.16 6.34
N SER A 4 -17.22 17.42 6.80
CA SER A 4 -17.69 18.54 5.96
C SER A 4 -16.89 18.68 4.66
N ASN A 5 -17.55 19.12 3.58
CA ASN A 5 -16.90 19.34 2.29
C ASN A 5 -15.75 20.36 2.40
N ASN A 6 -15.89 21.40 3.23
CA ASN A 6 -14.82 22.36 3.47
C ASN A 6 -13.58 21.68 4.06
N LYS A 7 -13.76 20.81 5.07
CA LYS A 7 -12.64 20.06 5.68
C LYS A 7 -11.96 19.11 4.67
N GLN A 8 -12.72 18.53 3.74
CA GLN A 8 -12.20 17.71 2.65
C GLN A 8 -11.36 18.53 1.65
N ILE A 9 -11.83 19.73 1.28
CA ILE A 9 -11.10 20.65 0.41
C ILE A 9 -9.83 21.16 1.09
N ASP A 10 -9.93 21.55 2.37
CA ASP A 10 -8.80 22.00 3.19
C ASP A 10 -7.72 20.92 3.26
N PHE A 11 -8.11 19.64 3.36
CA PHE A 11 -7.17 18.53 3.35
C PHE A 11 -6.39 18.46 2.03
N ILE A 12 -7.05 18.51 0.87
CA ILE A 12 -6.37 18.50 -0.43
C ILE A 12 -5.45 19.70 -0.59
N ALA A 13 -5.94 20.90 -0.24
CA ALA A 13 -5.14 22.12 -0.28
C ALA A 13 -3.91 22.01 0.64
N TYR A 14 -4.07 21.44 1.83
CA TYR A 14 -2.96 21.20 2.75
C TYR A 14 -1.94 20.21 2.19
N ILE A 15 -2.36 19.08 1.60
CA ILE A 15 -1.43 18.11 1.00
C ILE A 15 -0.64 18.74 -0.15
N GLN A 16 -1.29 19.55 -1.00
CA GLN A 16 -0.61 20.28 -2.06
C GLN A 16 0.42 21.27 -1.50
N ARG A 17 0.02 22.12 -0.54
CA ARG A 17 0.93 23.05 0.14
C ARG A 17 2.09 22.33 0.80
N LEU A 18 1.83 21.19 1.45
CA LEU A 18 2.85 20.38 2.08
C LEU A 18 3.93 19.92 1.10
N LEU A 19 3.54 19.47 -0.10
CA LEU A 19 4.49 19.00 -1.12
C LEU A 19 5.26 20.15 -1.80
N VAL A 20 4.71 21.37 -1.81
CA VAL A 20 5.32 22.55 -2.45
C VAL A 20 6.17 23.37 -1.47
N GLU A 21 5.65 23.67 -0.30
CA GLU A 21 6.29 24.54 0.72
C GLU A 21 7.19 23.74 1.68
N GLY A 22 7.07 22.42 1.70
CA GLY A 22 7.87 21.55 2.56
C GLY A 22 9.29 21.35 2.03
N GLU A 23 10.27 21.32 2.92
CA GLU A 23 11.66 20.98 2.55
C GLU A 23 11.86 19.45 2.46
N PHE A 24 11.97 18.90 1.25
CA PHE A 24 12.18 17.45 1.02
C PHE A 24 13.64 17.13 0.65
N ASN A 25 14.53 17.11 1.65
CA ASN A 25 15.94 16.74 1.46
C ASN A 25 16.15 15.23 1.27
N ALA A 26 15.29 14.42 1.89
CA ALA A 26 15.27 12.96 1.81
C ALA A 26 13.85 12.45 1.54
N THR A 27 13.72 11.20 1.11
CA THR A 27 12.42 10.65 0.71
C THR A 27 11.52 10.19 1.88
N TYR A 28 12.03 10.24 3.11
CA TYR A 28 11.30 9.81 4.31
C TYR A 28 9.97 10.53 4.57
N LYS A 29 9.83 11.78 4.12
CA LYS A 29 8.54 12.49 4.23
C LYS A 29 7.50 11.94 3.26
N TYR A 30 7.89 11.57 2.04
CA TYR A 30 7.00 10.90 1.08
C TYR A 30 6.61 9.52 1.61
N ALA A 31 7.56 8.77 2.17
CA ALA A 31 7.28 7.50 2.84
C ALA A 31 6.29 7.65 3.99
N LEU A 32 6.40 8.70 4.81
CA LEU A 32 5.43 8.96 5.88
C LEU A 32 4.05 9.26 5.33
N LEU A 33 3.93 10.15 4.35
CA LEU A 33 2.64 10.49 3.77
C LEU A 33 1.96 9.27 3.14
N HIS A 34 2.74 8.46 2.41
CA HIS A 34 2.27 7.21 1.81
C HIS A 34 1.85 6.19 2.88
N ALA A 35 2.69 5.96 3.91
CA ALA A 35 2.37 5.07 5.03
C ALA A 35 1.10 5.49 5.78
N LEU A 36 0.88 6.78 6.00
CA LEU A 36 -0.35 7.28 6.64
C LEU A 36 -1.59 7.00 5.78
N ALA A 37 -1.48 7.16 4.46
CA ALA A 37 -2.57 6.85 3.54
C ALA A 37 -2.92 5.36 3.59
N ASP A 38 -1.93 4.47 3.50
CA ASP A 38 -2.09 3.01 3.63
C ASP A 38 -2.76 2.64 4.96
N ILE A 39 -2.23 3.14 6.09
CA ILE A 39 -2.77 2.84 7.42
C ILE A 39 -4.24 3.26 7.55
N CYS A 40 -4.63 4.39 6.95
CA CYS A 40 -6.01 4.87 7.03
C CYS A 40 -7.00 3.97 6.29
N ILE A 41 -6.61 3.34 5.17
CA ILE A 41 -7.48 2.42 4.42
C ILE A 41 -7.45 1.00 5.00
N GLU A 42 -6.34 0.61 5.63
CA GLU A 42 -6.13 -0.69 6.27
C GLU A 42 -6.74 -0.80 7.66
N SER A 43 -7.02 0.33 8.30
CA SER A 43 -7.72 0.36 9.58
C SER A 43 -9.23 0.30 9.34
N PRO A 44 -9.99 -0.44 10.17
CA PRO A 44 -11.45 -0.37 10.13
C PRO A 44 -11.90 1.06 10.46
N LEU A 45 -12.90 1.56 9.74
CA LEU A 45 -13.51 2.85 10.05
C LEU A 45 -14.56 2.62 11.13
N MET A 46 -14.46 3.33 12.25
CA MET A 46 -15.57 3.37 13.22
C MET A 46 -16.63 4.35 12.69
N ASP A 47 -17.91 4.02 12.88
CA ASP A 47 -19.07 4.85 12.50
C ASP A 47 -19.23 6.13 13.35
N ASP A 48 -18.13 6.63 13.91
CA ASP A 48 -18.09 7.87 14.67
C ASP A 48 -17.37 8.97 13.86
N PRO A 49 -18.06 10.06 13.46
CA PRO A 49 -17.45 11.21 12.80
C PRO A 49 -16.43 11.98 13.65
N ASN A 50 -16.41 11.74 14.97
CA ASN A 50 -15.41 12.27 15.88
C ASN A 50 -14.25 11.29 16.09
N HIS A 51 -14.28 10.11 15.48
CA HIS A 51 -13.22 9.12 15.64
C HIS A 51 -11.88 9.69 15.18
N GLN A 52 -10.96 9.77 16.12
CA GLN A 52 -9.56 10.08 15.86
C GLN A 52 -8.79 8.78 15.79
N LEU A 53 -8.17 8.51 14.63
CA LEU A 53 -7.40 7.30 14.44
C LEU A 53 -6.08 7.40 15.21
N LYS A 54 -5.94 6.54 16.23
CA LYS A 54 -4.68 6.35 16.96
C LYS A 54 -3.78 5.42 16.16
N ILE A 55 -2.61 5.90 15.74
CA ILE A 55 -1.64 5.13 14.98
C ILE A 55 -0.40 4.86 15.85
N PRO A 56 -0.16 3.60 16.28
CA PRO A 56 1.08 3.23 16.95
C PRO A 56 2.31 3.53 16.08
N LEU A 57 3.40 4.00 16.68
CA LEU A 57 4.64 4.22 15.94
C LEU A 57 5.21 2.90 15.38
N SER A 58 4.93 1.77 16.03
CA SER A 58 5.28 0.44 15.53
C SER A 58 4.65 0.17 14.15
N THR A 59 3.38 0.52 13.97
CA THR A 59 2.69 0.39 12.68
C THR A 59 3.34 1.24 11.59
N ILE A 60 3.76 2.46 11.91
CA ILE A 60 4.47 3.34 10.96
C ILE A 60 5.85 2.75 10.61
N VAL A 61 6.58 2.21 11.59
CA VAL A 61 7.89 1.58 11.37
C VAL A 61 7.78 0.40 10.41
N GLU A 62 6.81 -0.50 10.65
CA GLU A 62 6.60 -1.66 9.77
C GLU A 62 6.26 -1.22 8.33
N LYS A 63 5.44 -0.18 8.19
CA LYS A 63 5.11 0.38 6.87
C LYS A 63 6.32 0.97 6.16
N PHE A 64 7.17 1.69 6.87
CA PHE A 64 8.41 2.21 6.30
C PHE A 64 9.30 1.09 5.79
N ILE A 65 9.53 0.05 6.61
CA ILE A 65 10.35 -1.09 6.22
C ILE A 65 9.75 -1.77 4.97
N ALA A 66 8.43 -1.95 4.93
CA ALA A 66 7.75 -2.55 3.80
C ALA A 66 7.90 -1.73 2.50
N ILE A 67 7.65 -0.41 2.57
CA ILE A 67 7.77 0.49 1.40
C ILE A 67 9.21 0.50 0.87
N TYR A 68 10.20 0.58 1.75
CA TYR A 68 11.61 0.65 1.34
C TYR A 68 12.24 -0.70 0.98
N TRP A 69 11.55 -1.83 1.21
CA TRP A 69 12.07 -3.17 0.93
C TRP A 69 12.53 -3.31 -0.52
N GLN A 70 11.67 -2.96 -1.47
CA GLN A 70 11.98 -3.00 -2.90
C GLN A 70 13.01 -1.93 -3.29
N HIS A 71 12.95 -0.75 -2.67
CA HIS A 71 13.86 0.37 -2.99
C HIS A 71 15.31 0.08 -2.60
N ALA A 72 15.54 -0.91 -1.74
CA ALA A 72 16.85 -1.36 -1.31
C ALA A 72 17.47 -2.45 -2.20
N MET A 73 16.81 -2.82 -3.30
CA MET A 73 17.38 -3.68 -4.34
C MET A 73 18.22 -2.86 -5.34
N PRO A 74 19.22 -3.46 -6.00
CA PRO A 74 19.93 -2.81 -7.10
C PRO A 74 18.99 -2.43 -8.25
N PHE A 75 19.09 -1.19 -8.72
CA PHE A 75 18.35 -0.70 -9.88
C PHE A 75 19.12 -1.05 -11.17
N ASN A 76 18.44 -1.66 -12.15
CA ASN A 76 19.05 -2.12 -13.41
C ASN A 76 20.35 -2.92 -13.20
N ALA A 77 20.28 -3.98 -12.38
CA ALA A 77 21.44 -4.81 -12.07
C ALA A 77 22.06 -5.38 -13.36
N THR A 78 23.23 -4.85 -13.75
CA THR A 78 24.10 -5.40 -14.79
C THR A 78 25.38 -5.94 -14.15
N GLU A 79 26.19 -6.70 -14.89
CA GLU A 79 27.52 -7.13 -14.41
C GLU A 79 28.40 -5.95 -13.95
N GLN A 80 28.19 -4.75 -14.51
CA GLN A 80 28.92 -3.53 -14.16
C GLN A 80 28.31 -2.76 -12.97
N ASN A 81 27.01 -2.93 -12.68
CA ASN A 81 26.26 -2.17 -11.66
C ASN A 81 25.51 -3.08 -10.67
N GLN A 82 26.12 -4.20 -10.27
CA GLN A 82 25.50 -5.17 -9.35
C GLN A 82 25.05 -4.55 -8.00
N ASN A 83 25.63 -3.41 -7.60
CA ASN A 83 25.31 -2.69 -6.37
C ASN A 83 24.70 -1.28 -6.62
N GLY A 84 24.15 -1.03 -7.81
CA GLY A 84 23.59 0.27 -8.21
C GLY A 84 22.33 0.65 -7.43
N LEU A 85 22.48 1.07 -6.17
CA LEU A 85 21.36 1.52 -5.34
C LEU A 85 21.00 2.97 -5.64
N LEU A 86 19.71 3.22 -5.85
CA LEU A 86 19.20 4.59 -5.92
C LEU A 86 19.36 5.27 -4.55
N GLN A 87 19.97 6.43 -4.54
CA GLN A 87 20.04 7.29 -3.37
C GLN A 87 18.66 7.86 -3.07
N GLN A 88 18.28 7.77 -1.80
CA GLN A 88 17.00 8.26 -1.26
C GLN A 88 17.16 9.59 -0.49
N ASN A 89 18.34 10.20 -0.58
CA ASN A 89 18.70 11.44 0.10
C ASN A 89 19.72 12.19 -0.75
N SER A 90 19.63 13.53 -0.78
CA SER A 90 20.58 14.38 -1.50
C SER A 90 22.01 14.36 -0.95
N GLY A 91 22.20 13.94 0.30
CA GLY A 91 23.51 13.79 0.92
C GLY A 91 24.00 12.34 0.91
N LYS A 92 24.23 11.79 2.11
CA LYS A 92 24.59 10.36 2.26
C LYS A 92 23.36 9.47 2.05
N GLN A 93 23.60 8.24 1.59
CA GLN A 93 22.55 7.23 1.43
C GLN A 93 21.70 7.09 2.70
N ALA A 94 20.40 6.92 2.51
CA ALA A 94 19.45 6.73 3.58
C ALA A 94 19.77 5.45 4.36
N LYS A 95 19.91 5.52 5.69
CA LYS A 95 20.33 4.38 6.53
C LYS A 95 19.46 3.15 6.31
N ILE A 96 18.14 3.32 6.19
CA ILE A 96 17.21 2.22 5.94
C ILE A 96 17.54 1.45 4.66
N ILE A 97 17.97 2.13 3.59
CA ILE A 97 18.31 1.49 2.32
C ILE A 97 19.55 0.62 2.48
N THR A 98 20.57 1.12 3.16
CA THR A 98 21.81 0.37 3.42
C THR A 98 21.53 -0.89 4.25
N GLU A 99 20.74 -0.78 5.31
CA GLU A 99 20.42 -1.92 6.17
C GLU A 99 19.55 -2.97 5.46
N LEU A 100 18.53 -2.54 4.70
CA LEU A 100 17.69 -3.47 3.95
C LEU A 100 18.44 -4.11 2.78
N ASN A 101 19.35 -3.38 2.13
CA ASN A 101 20.21 -3.96 1.09
C ASN A 101 21.13 -5.05 1.67
N ARG A 102 21.69 -4.84 2.86
CA ARG A 102 22.44 -5.89 3.56
C ARG A 102 21.59 -7.14 3.77
N CYS A 103 20.32 -6.99 4.15
CA CYS A 103 19.40 -8.12 4.31
C CYS A 103 19.17 -8.88 2.99
N HIS A 104 19.00 -8.15 1.88
CA HIS A 104 18.92 -8.76 0.55
C HIS A 104 20.18 -9.57 0.22
N ASN A 105 21.37 -9.04 0.54
CA ASN A 105 22.65 -9.74 0.32
C ASN A 105 22.83 -10.98 1.21
N LEU A 106 22.13 -11.05 2.35
CA LEU A 106 22.01 -12.25 3.19
C LEU A 106 20.94 -13.23 2.69
N ASN A 107 20.38 -13.01 1.48
CA ASN A 107 19.35 -13.83 0.87
C ASN A 107 18.05 -13.90 1.69
N ILE A 108 17.75 -12.86 2.49
CA ILE A 108 16.44 -12.69 3.11
C ILE A 108 15.47 -12.25 2.02
N LYS A 109 14.56 -13.16 1.63
CA LYS A 109 13.76 -13.00 0.40
C LYS A 109 12.55 -12.07 0.52
N ASN A 110 12.02 -11.89 1.72
CA ASN A 110 10.82 -11.08 1.95
C ASN A 110 10.75 -10.55 3.39
N ILE A 111 9.79 -9.65 3.62
CA ILE A 111 9.59 -8.98 4.91
C ILE A 111 9.23 -9.96 6.02
N ASN A 112 8.49 -11.05 5.75
CA ASN A 112 8.14 -12.03 6.78
C ASN A 112 9.39 -12.77 7.27
N LYS A 113 10.29 -13.15 6.36
CA LYS A 113 11.60 -13.70 6.72
C LYS A 113 12.50 -12.68 7.41
N LEU A 114 12.42 -11.40 7.03
CA LEU A 114 13.11 -10.34 7.75
C LEU A 114 12.61 -10.24 9.19
N LYS A 115 11.31 -10.26 9.43
CA LYS A 115 10.72 -10.22 10.79
C LYS A 115 11.14 -11.40 11.67
N GLN A 116 11.45 -12.54 11.05
CA GLN A 116 11.93 -13.75 11.72
C GLN A 116 13.46 -13.79 11.91
N SER A 117 14.21 -12.86 11.32
CA SER A 117 15.67 -12.84 11.41
C SER A 117 16.18 -12.07 12.62
N ASP A 118 17.43 -12.33 13.00
CA ASP A 118 18.12 -11.63 14.10
C ASP A 118 18.29 -10.12 13.82
N ASP A 119 18.24 -9.71 12.55
CA ASP A 119 18.39 -8.32 12.12
C ASP A 119 17.16 -7.45 12.40
N TRP A 120 15.97 -8.06 12.53
CA TRP A 120 14.70 -7.33 12.67
C TRP A 120 14.74 -6.29 13.78
N SER A 121 15.21 -6.70 14.96
CA SER A 121 15.21 -5.83 16.15
C SER A 121 16.09 -4.60 15.97
N ALA A 122 17.23 -4.74 15.29
CA ALA A 122 18.14 -3.62 15.02
C ALA A 122 17.53 -2.65 14.00
N ILE A 123 17.02 -3.17 12.88
CA ILE A 123 16.41 -2.39 11.79
C ILE A 123 15.17 -1.65 12.27
N TYR A 124 14.33 -2.33 13.06
CA TYR A 124 13.15 -1.73 13.69
C TYR A 124 13.53 -0.54 14.57
N ARG A 125 14.50 -0.72 15.50
CA ARG A 125 14.94 0.36 16.40
C ARG A 125 15.52 1.54 15.64
N ASP A 126 16.33 1.28 14.63
CA ASP A 126 16.93 2.31 13.80
C ASP A 126 15.89 3.07 12.98
N THR A 127 14.93 2.37 12.39
CA THR A 127 13.84 2.97 11.62
C THR A 127 12.94 3.82 12.53
N LEU A 128 12.61 3.32 13.72
CA LEU A 128 11.86 4.08 14.73
C LEU A 128 12.57 5.38 15.12
N ARG A 129 13.89 5.32 15.33
CA ARG A 129 14.70 6.51 15.61
C ARG A 129 14.65 7.50 14.45
N VAL A 130 14.87 7.04 13.22
CA VAL A 130 14.79 7.88 12.01
C VAL A 130 13.44 8.58 11.92
N ILE A 131 12.33 7.86 12.12
CA ILE A 131 10.98 8.42 12.09
C ILE A 131 10.82 9.52 13.16
N LYS A 132 11.21 9.24 14.40
CA LYS A 132 11.07 10.16 15.54
C LYS A 132 11.98 11.39 15.47
N GLU A 133 13.11 11.32 14.79
CA GLU A 133 14.05 12.46 14.66
C GLU A 133 13.82 13.25 13.35
N GLY A 134 13.14 12.63 12.38
CA GLY A 134 13.00 13.15 11.03
C GLY A 134 11.54 13.40 10.63
N PRO A 135 10.96 12.53 9.77
CA PRO A 135 9.74 12.83 9.04
C PRO A 135 8.53 13.07 9.93
N LEU A 136 8.43 12.45 11.11
CA LEU A 136 7.25 12.57 11.97
C LEU A 136 6.93 14.01 12.38
N TRP A 137 7.96 14.84 12.58
CA TRP A 137 7.79 16.25 12.93
C TRP A 137 8.01 17.15 11.73
N ARG A 138 8.95 16.78 10.87
CA ARG A 138 9.34 17.62 9.73
C ARG A 138 8.33 17.60 8.59
N LEU A 139 7.45 16.60 8.51
CA LEU A 139 6.43 16.52 7.47
C LEU A 139 5.49 17.74 7.49
N GLN A 140 5.18 18.26 8.68
CA GLN A 140 4.22 19.35 8.87
C GLN A 140 4.90 20.70 9.20
N LEU A 141 6.20 20.81 8.89
CA LEU A 141 6.95 22.07 8.93
C LEU A 141 6.90 22.74 7.56
N LEU A 142 6.08 23.77 7.42
CA LEU A 142 5.93 24.55 6.19
C LEU A 142 6.50 25.94 6.41
N ALA A 143 7.42 26.39 5.55
CA ALA A 143 8.12 27.68 5.72
C ALA A 143 8.66 27.90 7.15
N LYS A 144 9.21 26.85 7.77
CA LYS A 144 9.75 26.81 9.15
C LYS A 144 8.70 26.97 10.27
N LYS A 145 7.40 26.94 9.95
CA LYS A 145 6.31 26.98 10.92
C LYS A 145 5.68 25.59 11.09
N GLU A 146 5.37 25.23 12.33
CA GLU A 146 4.62 24.02 12.65
C GLU A 146 3.13 24.24 12.38
N GLU A 147 2.57 23.49 11.42
CA GLU A 147 1.14 23.58 11.07
C GLU A 147 0.28 22.51 11.76
N CYS A 148 0.85 21.33 12.08
CA CYS A 148 0.19 20.24 12.82
C CYS A 148 -1.22 19.84 12.31
N PHE A 149 -1.48 20.00 11.01
CA PHE A 149 -2.81 19.80 10.40
C PHE A 149 -3.28 18.34 10.40
N LEU A 150 -2.38 17.38 10.14
CA LEU A 150 -2.67 15.95 10.11
C LEU A 150 -2.74 15.38 11.53
N TYR A 151 -1.81 15.77 12.40
CA TYR A 151 -1.73 15.34 13.79
C TYR A 151 -0.86 16.31 14.61
N ALA A 152 -1.11 16.36 15.92
CA ALA A 152 -0.31 17.18 16.85
C ALA A 152 1.10 16.60 17.08
N HIS A 153 2.09 17.48 17.25
CA HIS A 153 3.47 17.12 17.60
C HIS A 153 3.64 16.78 19.09
N LYS A 154 3.04 15.67 19.54
CA LYS A 154 3.20 15.17 20.92
C LYS A 154 4.44 14.28 21.03
N LYS A 155 5.49 14.78 21.69
CA LYS A 155 6.72 14.01 21.95
C LYS A 155 6.55 13.08 23.16
N GLY A 156 7.31 11.98 23.17
CA GLY A 156 7.36 11.04 24.31
C GLY A 156 6.27 9.95 24.32
N VAL A 157 5.26 10.04 23.46
CA VAL A 157 4.23 9.00 23.32
C VAL A 157 4.56 7.98 22.21
N PRO A 158 4.15 6.70 22.34
CA PRO A 158 4.44 5.66 21.35
C PRO A 158 3.42 5.62 20.20
N TYR A 159 2.71 6.71 19.93
CA TYR A 159 1.69 6.81 18.88
C TYR A 159 1.52 8.26 18.42
N ILE A 160 0.90 8.44 17.24
CA ILE A 160 0.26 9.69 16.84
C ILE A 160 -1.26 9.55 16.89
N MET A 161 -1.94 10.67 17.02
CA MET A 161 -3.40 10.76 16.94
C MET A 161 -3.73 11.63 15.73
N LEU A 162 -4.37 11.05 14.71
CA LEU A 162 -4.84 11.85 13.58
C LEU A 162 -5.91 12.83 14.06
N ASN A 163 -5.82 14.08 13.62
CA ASN A 163 -6.84 15.07 13.89
C ASN A 163 -8.18 14.63 13.30
N GLN A 164 -9.28 15.15 13.85
CA GLN A 164 -10.62 14.75 13.43
C GLN A 164 -10.82 14.93 11.91
N GLY A 165 -11.41 13.92 11.28
CA GLY A 165 -11.71 13.88 9.85
C GLY A 165 -10.51 13.58 8.94
N ILE A 166 -9.27 13.59 9.44
CA ILE A 166 -8.08 13.34 8.61
C ILE A 166 -8.06 11.89 8.09
N ALA A 167 -8.39 10.90 8.93
CA ALA A 167 -8.46 9.50 8.50
C ALA A 167 -9.50 9.30 7.38
N TYR A 168 -10.68 9.93 7.52
CA TYR A 168 -11.70 9.93 6.48
C TYR A 168 -11.19 10.57 5.18
N CYS A 169 -10.51 11.73 5.26
CA CYS A 169 -9.97 12.38 4.07
C CYS A 169 -8.89 11.55 3.38
N PHE A 170 -7.99 10.91 4.12
CA PHE A 170 -7.03 9.96 3.54
C PHE A 170 -7.74 8.81 2.82
N ARG A 171 -8.78 8.22 3.42
CA ARG A 171 -9.59 7.17 2.77
C ARG A 171 -10.28 7.69 1.51
N ARG A 172 -10.90 8.87 1.58
CA ARG A 172 -11.64 9.49 0.48
C ARG A 172 -10.75 9.81 -0.72
N PHE A 173 -9.53 10.28 -0.46
CA PHE A 173 -8.60 10.77 -1.47
C PHE A 173 -7.34 9.92 -1.60
N TYR A 174 -7.40 8.65 -1.18
CA TYR A 174 -6.23 7.76 -1.13
C TYR A 174 -5.50 7.67 -2.47
N GLU A 175 -6.22 7.42 -3.57
CA GLU A 175 -5.63 7.33 -4.91
C GLU A 175 -4.92 8.64 -5.29
N LEU A 176 -5.56 9.79 -5.03
CA LEU A 176 -4.97 11.10 -5.31
C LEU A 176 -3.70 11.35 -4.47
N VAL A 177 -3.78 11.14 -3.15
CA VAL A 177 -2.66 11.37 -2.21
C VAL A 177 -1.48 10.46 -2.54
N THR A 178 -1.73 9.19 -2.82
CA THR A 178 -0.66 8.23 -3.15
C THR A 178 -0.04 8.55 -4.51
N GLN A 179 -0.83 8.92 -5.53
CA GLN A 179 -0.30 9.33 -6.84
C GLN A 179 0.59 10.58 -6.75
N ILE A 180 0.13 11.66 -6.12
CA ILE A 180 0.93 12.88 -6.00
C ILE A 180 2.18 12.67 -5.13
N SER A 181 2.07 11.85 -4.08
CA SER A 181 3.22 11.50 -3.22
C SER A 181 4.25 10.67 -3.98
N ARG A 182 3.83 9.67 -4.77
CA ARG A 182 4.74 8.84 -5.59
C ARG A 182 5.42 9.65 -6.69
N ASN A 183 4.67 10.51 -7.38
CA ASN A 183 5.22 11.39 -8.40
C ASN A 183 6.25 12.37 -7.81
N ALA A 184 5.95 13.00 -6.67
CA ALA A 184 6.90 13.87 -5.98
C ALA A 184 8.15 13.11 -5.51
N TRP A 185 7.98 11.86 -5.06
CA TRP A 185 9.08 10.99 -4.69
C TRP A 185 9.97 10.63 -5.90
N ILE A 186 9.39 10.21 -7.01
CA ILE A 186 10.10 9.93 -8.26
C ILE A 186 10.91 11.15 -8.71
N ASN A 187 10.27 12.32 -8.75
CA ASN A 187 10.93 13.57 -9.10
C ASN A 187 12.11 13.87 -8.15
N LYS A 188 11.96 13.58 -6.85
CA LYS A 188 13.06 13.73 -5.88
C LYS A 188 14.20 12.77 -6.16
N ILE A 189 13.93 11.50 -6.45
CA ILE A 189 14.96 10.50 -6.77
C ILE A 189 15.72 10.92 -8.03
N GLN A 190 14.99 11.38 -9.06
CA GLN A 190 15.58 11.92 -10.29
C GLN A 190 16.41 13.17 -10.01
N SER A 191 16.00 14.06 -9.10
CA SER A 191 16.74 15.29 -8.83
C SER A 191 18.09 15.07 -8.12
N ILE A 192 18.40 13.85 -7.64
CA ILE A 192 19.66 13.56 -6.95
C ILE A 192 20.75 13.29 -8.00
N PRO A 193 21.84 14.09 -8.06
CA PRO A 193 22.87 13.95 -9.09
C PRO A 193 23.50 12.57 -9.16
N ALA A 194 23.71 11.91 -8.01
CA ALA A 194 24.29 10.57 -7.94
C ALA A 194 23.42 9.50 -8.61
N ASN A 195 22.11 9.71 -8.74
CA ASN A 195 21.20 8.74 -9.37
C ASN A 195 21.20 8.85 -10.90
N GLN A 196 21.68 9.95 -11.48
CA GLN A 196 21.60 10.22 -12.91
C GLN A 196 22.34 9.17 -13.74
N GLN A 197 23.44 8.63 -13.22
CA GLN A 197 24.20 7.57 -13.88
C GLN A 197 23.45 6.23 -13.92
N LEU A 198 22.51 5.99 -13.00
CA LEU A 198 21.76 4.74 -12.90
C LEU A 198 20.42 4.79 -13.66
N ILE A 199 19.75 5.95 -13.64
CA ILE A 199 18.34 6.07 -14.08
C ILE A 199 18.16 5.90 -15.60
N GLY A 200 19.17 6.21 -16.43
CA GLY A 200 19.13 5.96 -17.88
C GLY A 200 17.79 6.36 -18.53
N ASN A 201 17.15 5.42 -19.25
CA ASN A 201 15.78 5.57 -19.74
C ASN A 201 14.78 5.58 -18.57
N GLN A 202 14.23 6.77 -18.27
CA GLN A 202 13.38 7.09 -17.13
C GLN A 202 12.14 6.18 -16.92
N ALA A 203 11.72 5.44 -17.95
CA ALA A 203 10.49 4.63 -17.96
C ALA A 203 10.46 3.48 -16.93
N GLN A 204 11.60 3.10 -16.35
CA GLN A 204 11.69 1.96 -15.42
C GLN A 204 11.61 2.35 -13.93
N LEU A 205 11.60 3.64 -13.60
CA LEU A 205 11.73 4.07 -12.21
C LEU A 205 10.45 3.85 -11.37
N ASP A 206 9.29 4.24 -11.89
CA ASP A 206 8.00 3.98 -11.24
C ASP A 206 7.73 2.48 -11.01
N PRO A 207 7.80 1.61 -12.04
CA PRO A 207 7.56 0.18 -11.83
C PRO A 207 8.60 -0.48 -10.92
N PHE A 208 9.83 0.04 -10.85
CA PHE A 208 10.82 -0.45 -9.89
C PHE A 208 10.48 -0.05 -8.45
N LEU A 209 10.09 1.21 -8.20
CA LEU A 209 9.86 1.71 -6.84
C LEU A 209 8.50 1.27 -6.28
N PHE A 210 7.47 1.22 -7.12
CA PHE A 210 6.08 1.06 -6.67
C PHE A 210 5.32 -0.04 -7.40
N GLY A 211 5.98 -0.78 -8.30
CA GLY A 211 5.39 -1.88 -9.06
C GLY A 211 5.44 -3.23 -8.34
N ILE A 212 4.98 -4.26 -9.04
CA ILE A 212 4.84 -5.64 -8.54
C ILE A 212 5.96 -6.51 -9.08
N ASN A 213 6.53 -7.37 -8.24
CA ASN A 213 7.27 -8.51 -8.72
C ASN A 213 6.31 -9.66 -9.10
N ARG A 214 5.82 -9.69 -10.35
CA ARG A 214 4.84 -10.70 -10.81
C ARG A 214 5.30 -12.17 -10.66
N GLN A 215 6.60 -12.42 -10.56
CA GLN A 215 7.14 -13.77 -10.40
C GLN A 215 6.82 -14.35 -9.01
N THR A 216 6.62 -13.52 -7.99
CA THR A 216 6.28 -14.01 -6.65
C THR A 216 4.83 -14.47 -6.56
N ILE A 217 3.90 -13.78 -7.23
CA ILE A 217 2.45 -14.03 -7.13
C ILE A 217 2.04 -15.43 -7.63
N THR A 218 2.79 -15.99 -8.59
CA THR A 218 2.51 -17.34 -9.12
C THR A 218 2.60 -18.45 -8.06
N GLN A 219 3.29 -18.20 -6.94
CA GLN A 219 3.36 -19.13 -5.80
C GLN A 219 2.00 -19.37 -5.15
N ALA A 220 1.06 -18.42 -5.23
CA ALA A 220 -0.28 -18.60 -4.68
C ALA A 220 -1.16 -19.53 -5.53
N ARG A 221 -0.81 -19.77 -6.80
CA ARG A 221 -1.67 -20.45 -7.77
C ARG A 221 -2.10 -21.85 -7.32
N PRO A 222 -1.22 -22.78 -6.88
CA PRO A 222 -1.63 -24.14 -6.54
C PRO A 222 -2.67 -24.17 -5.42
N ILE A 223 -2.45 -23.36 -4.37
CA ILE A 223 -3.35 -23.24 -3.22
C ILE A 223 -4.71 -22.68 -3.65
N LEU A 224 -4.71 -21.65 -4.50
CA LEU A 224 -5.93 -21.04 -5.02
C LEU A 224 -6.72 -22.00 -5.93
N GLU A 225 -6.05 -22.76 -6.78
CA GLU A 225 -6.69 -23.79 -7.62
C GLU A 225 -7.33 -24.89 -6.77
N GLU A 226 -6.71 -25.27 -5.65
CA GLU A 226 -7.24 -26.24 -4.70
C GLU A 226 -8.50 -25.74 -3.98
N ILE A 227 -8.43 -24.58 -3.30
CA ILE A 227 -9.59 -24.05 -2.56
C ILE A 227 -10.77 -23.71 -3.49
N GLN A 228 -10.48 -23.34 -4.75
CA GLN A 228 -11.48 -23.07 -5.78
C GLN A 228 -11.93 -24.34 -6.53
N LYS A 229 -11.44 -25.52 -6.16
CA LYS A 229 -11.80 -26.82 -6.76
C LYS A 229 -11.63 -26.83 -8.28
N GLY A 230 -10.54 -26.22 -8.76
CA GLY A 230 -10.22 -26.12 -10.18
C GLY A 230 -11.19 -25.26 -10.99
N LYS A 231 -11.92 -24.33 -10.36
CA LYS A 231 -12.83 -23.38 -11.04
C LYS A 231 -12.26 -21.96 -11.03
N CYS A 232 -12.52 -21.23 -12.12
CA CYS A 232 -12.23 -19.81 -12.21
C CYS A 232 -13.06 -19.06 -11.18
N PHE A 233 -12.40 -18.21 -10.39
CA PHE A 233 -13.05 -17.46 -9.33
C PHE A 233 -14.24 -16.63 -9.83
N TYR A 234 -14.09 -15.96 -10.97
CA TYR A 234 -15.13 -15.07 -11.51
C TYR A 234 -16.26 -15.82 -12.22
N CYS A 235 -15.95 -16.58 -13.28
CA CYS A 235 -16.97 -17.19 -14.13
C CYS A 235 -17.43 -18.59 -13.68
N GLN A 236 -16.80 -19.16 -12.64
CA GLN A 236 -17.11 -20.47 -12.06
C GLN A 236 -16.99 -21.67 -13.01
N LYS A 237 -16.45 -21.46 -14.22
CA LYS A 237 -16.10 -22.53 -15.17
C LYS A 237 -14.76 -23.16 -14.83
N LYS A 238 -14.53 -24.39 -15.29
CA LYS A 238 -13.27 -25.12 -15.07
C LYS A 238 -12.05 -24.31 -15.54
N LEU A 239 -11.01 -24.26 -14.71
CA LEU A 239 -9.72 -23.65 -15.04
C LEU A 239 -9.05 -24.42 -16.17
N THR A 240 -8.28 -23.69 -16.97
CA THR A 240 -7.51 -24.20 -18.11
C THR A 240 -6.02 -23.93 -17.88
N GLN A 241 -5.18 -24.29 -18.84
CA GLN A 241 -3.75 -24.00 -18.76
C GLN A 241 -3.45 -22.48 -18.68
N THR A 242 -4.33 -21.62 -19.20
CA THR A 242 -4.20 -20.15 -19.22
C THR A 242 -4.79 -19.47 -17.96
N THR A 243 -4.52 -20.05 -16.79
CA THR A 243 -4.94 -19.51 -15.49
C THR A 243 -3.88 -18.57 -14.92
N GLU A 244 -4.34 -17.45 -14.39
CA GLU A 244 -3.54 -16.41 -13.75
C GLU A 244 -4.00 -16.23 -12.30
N VAL A 245 -3.09 -15.72 -11.46
CA VAL A 245 -3.45 -15.19 -10.15
C VAL A 245 -3.79 -13.71 -10.33
N ASP A 246 -5.00 -13.33 -9.93
CA ASP A 246 -5.49 -11.95 -9.95
C ASP A 246 -5.59 -11.39 -8.53
N HIS A 247 -5.43 -10.08 -8.39
CA HIS A 247 -5.79 -9.35 -7.19
C HIS A 247 -7.28 -9.02 -7.22
N PHE A 248 -8.05 -9.56 -6.27
CA PHE A 248 -9.47 -9.31 -6.15
C PHE A 248 -9.76 -7.80 -6.08
N ILE A 249 -9.17 -7.11 -5.09
CA ILE A 249 -9.03 -5.64 -5.13
C ILE A 249 -7.85 -5.30 -6.06
N PRO A 250 -8.07 -4.60 -7.18
CA PRO A 250 -7.04 -4.35 -8.18
C PRO A 250 -5.82 -3.65 -7.60
N PHE A 251 -4.63 -4.06 -8.06
CA PHE A 251 -3.36 -3.45 -7.62
C PHE A 251 -3.28 -1.95 -7.92
N ALA A 252 -3.91 -1.49 -9.01
CA ALA A 252 -4.01 -0.07 -9.34
C ALA A 252 -4.72 0.75 -8.25
N LYS A 253 -5.61 0.12 -7.46
CA LYS A 253 -6.32 0.75 -6.34
C LYS A 253 -5.58 0.59 -5.02
N TYR A 254 -4.95 -0.57 -4.80
CA TYR A 254 -4.20 -0.86 -3.59
C TYR A 254 -2.96 -1.69 -3.93
N ALA A 255 -1.81 -1.02 -3.94
CA ALA A 255 -0.57 -1.52 -4.49
C ALA A 255 0.27 -2.30 -3.45
N ASN A 256 -0.35 -3.24 -2.73
CA ASN A 256 0.34 -4.16 -1.82
C ASN A 256 -0.14 -5.60 -2.05
N ASP A 257 0.79 -6.55 -2.03
CA ASP A 257 0.51 -7.97 -2.16
C ASP A 257 0.07 -8.58 -0.82
N LEU A 258 -1.25 -8.78 -0.66
CA LEU A 258 -1.84 -9.49 0.46
C LEU A 258 -2.33 -10.86 0.01
N GLY A 259 -1.89 -11.92 0.71
CA GLY A 259 -2.22 -13.31 0.37
C GLY A 259 -3.73 -13.54 0.20
N HIS A 260 -4.54 -13.02 1.13
CA HIS A 260 -6.00 -13.17 1.06
C HIS A 260 -6.67 -12.35 -0.06
N ASN A 261 -5.98 -11.38 -0.67
CA ASN A 261 -6.52 -10.62 -1.79
C ASN A 261 -6.36 -11.36 -3.13
N PHE A 262 -5.70 -12.52 -3.17
CA PHE A 262 -5.49 -13.26 -4.41
C PHE A 262 -6.62 -14.22 -4.74
N VAL A 263 -6.88 -14.39 -6.04
CA VAL A 263 -7.81 -15.39 -6.59
C VAL A 263 -7.23 -16.00 -7.87
N ALA A 264 -7.55 -17.26 -8.17
CA ALA A 264 -7.18 -17.88 -9.44
C ALA A 264 -8.30 -17.67 -10.49
N ALA A 265 -7.94 -17.10 -11.64
CA ALA A 265 -8.90 -16.75 -12.68
C ALA A 265 -8.39 -17.11 -14.07
N HIS A 266 -9.31 -17.30 -15.02
CA HIS A 266 -8.92 -17.32 -16.44
C HIS A 266 -8.31 -15.97 -16.82
N SER A 267 -7.24 -16.01 -17.61
CA SER A 267 -6.62 -14.80 -18.18
C SER A 267 -7.64 -13.89 -18.90
N SER A 268 -8.65 -14.46 -19.56
CA SER A 268 -9.71 -13.68 -20.21
C SER A 268 -10.65 -12.95 -19.25
N CYS A 269 -10.95 -13.54 -18.08
CA CYS A 269 -11.74 -12.90 -17.04
C CYS A 269 -10.93 -11.78 -16.39
N ASN A 270 -9.68 -12.08 -16.02
CA ASN A 270 -8.74 -11.11 -15.43
C ASN A 270 -8.56 -9.87 -16.33
N ASN A 271 -8.19 -10.08 -17.60
CA ASN A 271 -8.00 -8.99 -18.57
C ASN A 271 -9.28 -8.21 -18.91
N ASN A 272 -10.45 -8.78 -18.62
CA ASN A 272 -11.72 -8.08 -18.80
C ASN A 272 -12.13 -7.27 -17.56
N LYS A 273 -11.84 -7.79 -16.35
CA LYS A 273 -11.98 -7.07 -15.08
C LYS A 273 -11.03 -5.89 -14.97
N ARG A 274 -9.76 -6.04 -15.38
CA ARG A 274 -8.74 -4.98 -15.31
C ARG A 274 -8.71 -4.31 -13.92
N ASP A 275 -8.79 -2.98 -13.89
CA ASP A 275 -8.78 -2.15 -12.68
C ASP A 275 -10.18 -1.87 -12.11
N TYR A 276 -11.23 -2.53 -12.64
CA TYR A 276 -12.57 -2.43 -12.08
C TYR A 276 -12.66 -3.26 -10.79
N LEU A 277 -13.43 -2.75 -9.81
CA LEU A 277 -13.90 -3.58 -8.71
C LEU A 277 -14.90 -4.59 -9.26
N ALA A 278 -14.82 -5.81 -8.75
CA ALA A 278 -15.77 -6.87 -9.09
C ALA A 278 -17.17 -6.55 -8.51
N GLY A 279 -18.20 -7.17 -9.07
CA GLY A 279 -19.58 -7.06 -8.57
C GLY A 279 -19.74 -7.66 -7.17
N PHE A 280 -20.86 -7.34 -6.53
CA PHE A 280 -21.23 -7.80 -5.19
C PHE A 280 -21.22 -9.32 -5.10
N GLU A 281 -21.72 -10.03 -6.12
CA GLU A 281 -21.67 -11.49 -6.15
C GLU A 281 -20.23 -12.07 -6.13
N HIS A 282 -19.26 -11.34 -6.68
CA HIS A 282 -17.86 -11.73 -6.66
C HIS A 282 -17.19 -11.35 -5.33
N ARG A 283 -17.59 -10.22 -4.75
CA ARG A 283 -17.16 -9.79 -3.41
C ARG A 283 -17.59 -10.75 -2.33
N ASP A 284 -18.86 -11.12 -2.32
CA ASP A 284 -19.41 -12.00 -1.27
C ASP A 284 -18.78 -13.38 -1.38
N ARG A 285 -18.58 -13.85 -2.61
CA ARG A 285 -17.81 -15.07 -2.88
C ARG A 285 -16.36 -14.97 -2.40
N TRP A 286 -15.70 -13.82 -2.62
CA TRP A 286 -14.31 -13.62 -2.19
C TRP A 286 -14.22 -13.63 -0.66
N PHE A 287 -15.13 -12.93 0.01
CA PHE A 287 -15.18 -12.86 1.46
C PHE A 287 -15.45 -14.24 2.07
N GLU A 288 -16.47 -14.93 1.59
CA GLU A 288 -16.82 -16.28 2.03
C GLU A 288 -15.67 -17.28 1.78
N GLN A 289 -15.04 -17.23 0.60
CA GLN A 289 -13.94 -18.14 0.26
C GLN A 289 -12.67 -17.82 1.04
N ASN A 290 -12.14 -16.60 0.93
CA ASN A 290 -10.79 -16.27 1.37
C ASN A 290 -10.73 -15.84 2.85
N ILE A 291 -11.79 -15.23 3.38
CA ILE A 291 -11.81 -14.70 4.75
C ILE A 291 -12.51 -15.67 5.71
N ILE A 292 -13.71 -16.16 5.36
CA ILE A 292 -14.46 -17.04 6.27
C ILE A 292 -13.95 -18.49 6.23
N ASN A 293 -13.93 -19.09 5.04
CA ASN A 293 -13.70 -20.54 4.94
C ASN A 293 -12.22 -20.94 4.88
N ASN A 294 -11.37 -20.12 4.26
CA ASN A 294 -9.98 -20.51 3.97
C ASN A 294 -8.93 -19.55 4.56
N GLN A 295 -9.28 -18.67 5.51
CA GLN A 295 -8.29 -17.77 6.12
C GLN A 295 -7.08 -18.54 6.64
N LYS A 296 -7.29 -19.58 7.44
CA LYS A 296 -6.20 -20.35 8.05
C LYS A 296 -5.31 -21.03 7.02
N ILE A 297 -5.89 -21.63 5.98
CA ILE A 297 -5.14 -22.28 4.90
C ILE A 297 -4.28 -21.25 4.17
N LEU A 298 -4.84 -20.08 3.87
CA LEU A 298 -4.09 -19.00 3.22
C LEU A 298 -2.98 -18.46 4.12
N ASP A 299 -3.23 -18.29 5.43
CA ASP A 299 -2.21 -17.88 6.40
C ASP A 299 -1.04 -18.88 6.44
N ASP A 300 -1.35 -20.17 6.57
CA ASP A 300 -0.36 -21.23 6.73
C ASP A 300 0.47 -21.43 5.45
N GLU A 301 -0.18 -21.48 4.27
CA GLU A 301 0.48 -21.81 3.01
C GLU A 301 1.16 -20.60 2.32
N LEU A 302 0.60 -19.39 2.48
CA LEU A 302 1.08 -18.21 1.74
C LEU A 302 2.00 -17.30 2.56
N SER A 303 2.04 -17.40 3.89
CA SER A 303 2.88 -16.54 4.74
C SER A 303 4.39 -16.68 4.48
N GLY A 304 4.83 -17.80 3.89
CA GLY A 304 6.21 -17.97 3.45
C GLY A 304 6.63 -17.01 2.32
N TYR A 305 5.65 -16.50 1.56
CA TYR A 305 5.86 -15.73 0.32
C TYR A 305 5.27 -14.32 0.40
N PHE A 306 4.11 -14.17 1.05
CA PHE A 306 3.33 -12.93 1.07
C PHE A 306 2.92 -12.54 2.49
N ASN A 307 2.61 -11.26 2.69
CA ASN A 307 1.95 -10.84 3.91
C ASN A 307 0.50 -11.36 3.91
N CYS A 308 0.14 -12.14 4.93
CA CYS A 308 -1.21 -12.63 5.13
C CYS A 308 -1.80 -11.91 6.35
N ASP A 309 -2.87 -11.16 6.10
CA ASP A 309 -3.58 -10.35 7.09
C ASP A 309 -5.03 -10.22 6.65
N ALA A 310 -5.86 -11.19 7.04
CA ALA A 310 -7.26 -11.27 6.62
C ALA A 310 -8.06 -10.02 7.01
N LYS A 311 -7.87 -9.51 8.22
CA LYS A 311 -8.54 -8.30 8.73
C LYS A 311 -8.18 -7.06 7.91
N ARG A 312 -6.92 -6.95 7.48
CA ARG A 312 -6.49 -5.88 6.58
C ARG A 312 -7.12 -6.03 5.20
N SER A 313 -7.09 -7.22 4.62
CA SER A 313 -7.73 -7.49 3.33
C SER A 313 -9.23 -7.17 3.34
N GLU A 314 -9.92 -7.50 4.42
CA GLU A 314 -11.31 -7.11 4.67
C GLU A 314 -11.44 -5.59 4.73
N SER A 315 -10.65 -4.90 5.57
CA SER A 315 -10.70 -3.43 5.73
C SER A 315 -10.48 -2.68 4.41
N ILE A 316 -9.56 -3.15 3.57
CA ILE A 316 -9.30 -2.60 2.23
C ILE A 316 -10.48 -2.85 1.29
N THR A 317 -11.07 -4.04 1.34
CA THR A 317 -12.25 -4.37 0.54
C THR A 317 -13.42 -3.46 0.93
N ILE A 318 -13.71 -3.34 2.23
CA ILE A 318 -14.71 -2.42 2.76
C ILE A 318 -14.45 -0.99 2.26
N TRP A 319 -13.23 -0.49 2.42
CA TRP A 319 -12.82 0.84 1.93
C TRP A 319 -13.09 1.00 0.43
N ALA A 320 -12.64 0.06 -0.40
CA ALA A 320 -12.71 0.17 -1.85
C ALA A 320 -14.16 0.27 -2.33
N TYR A 321 -15.05 -0.56 -1.78
CA TYR A 321 -16.47 -0.52 -2.14
C TYR A 321 -17.19 0.70 -1.54
N GLN A 322 -16.81 1.18 -0.36
CA GLN A 322 -17.32 2.45 0.19
C GLN A 322 -17.01 3.62 -0.73
N ILE A 323 -15.77 3.72 -1.22
CA ILE A 323 -15.36 4.76 -2.16
C ILE A 323 -16.08 4.61 -3.50
N ALA A 324 -16.24 3.38 -3.98
CA ALA A 324 -16.99 3.09 -5.20
C ALA A 324 -18.44 3.60 -5.10
N ALA A 325 -19.12 3.32 -3.99
CA ALA A 325 -20.49 3.79 -3.73
C ALA A 325 -20.57 5.31 -3.64
N GLN A 326 -19.65 5.95 -2.92
CA GLN A 326 -19.58 7.42 -2.84
C GLN A 326 -19.35 8.07 -4.21
N ASN A 327 -18.63 7.39 -5.10
CA ASN A 327 -18.36 7.86 -6.46
C ASN A 327 -19.41 7.40 -7.50
N LYS A 328 -20.43 6.64 -7.10
CA LYS A 328 -21.40 6.02 -8.01
C LYS A 328 -20.72 5.21 -9.12
N ALA A 329 -19.63 4.52 -8.76
CA ALA A 329 -18.86 3.71 -9.68
C ALA A 329 -19.68 2.49 -10.13
N GLN A 330 -19.33 1.97 -11.30
CA GLN A 330 -19.84 0.70 -11.83
C GLN A 330 -18.94 -0.46 -11.38
N LEU A 331 -19.55 -1.57 -11.00
CA LEU A 331 -18.88 -2.80 -10.57
C LEU A 331 -18.97 -3.84 -11.69
N TRP A 332 -17.88 -4.58 -11.91
CA TRP A 332 -17.75 -5.53 -13.01
C TRP A 332 -18.35 -6.89 -12.67
N LEU A 333 -19.33 -7.35 -13.46
CA LEU A 333 -19.94 -8.69 -13.32
C LEU A 333 -19.40 -9.70 -14.34
N GLY A 334 -18.86 -9.20 -15.46
CA GLY A 334 -18.47 -10.03 -16.58
C GLY A 334 -18.22 -9.24 -17.85
N LYS A 335 -17.96 -9.94 -18.95
CA LYS A 335 -17.65 -9.31 -20.24
C LYS A 335 -18.74 -8.33 -20.68
N GLY A 336 -18.41 -7.03 -20.60
CA GLY A 336 -19.30 -5.94 -20.99
C GLY A 336 -20.51 -5.74 -20.07
N THR A 337 -20.52 -6.37 -18.89
CA THR A 337 -21.66 -6.34 -17.97
C THR A 337 -21.21 -5.73 -16.64
N PHE A 338 -21.97 -4.75 -16.17
CA PHE A 338 -21.70 -4.01 -14.95
C PHE A 338 -22.99 -3.82 -14.14
N GLU A 339 -22.83 -3.64 -12.84
CA GLU A 339 -23.90 -3.20 -11.94
C GLU A 339 -23.54 -1.88 -11.27
N SER A 340 -24.56 -1.12 -10.88
CA SER A 340 -24.37 0.14 -10.18
C SER A 340 -24.23 -0.09 -8.68
N THR A 341 -23.35 0.69 -8.05
CA THR A 341 -23.34 0.81 -6.59
C THR A 341 -24.63 1.50 -6.11
N TYR A 342 -25.17 1.05 -4.97
CA TYR A 342 -26.38 1.63 -4.36
C TYR A 342 -26.12 2.22 -2.96
N PRO A 343 -26.84 3.27 -2.54
CA PRO A 343 -26.54 4.04 -1.32
C PRO A 343 -26.70 3.26 -0.01
N GLU A 344 -27.62 2.29 0.02
CA GLU A 344 -27.94 1.48 1.21
C GLU A 344 -26.76 0.60 1.69
N PHE A 345 -25.77 0.41 0.82
CA PHE A 345 -24.54 -0.32 1.09
C PHE A 345 -23.69 0.24 2.25
N GLN A 346 -23.81 1.54 2.59
CA GLN A 346 -23.06 2.10 3.72
C GLN A 346 -23.44 1.52 5.08
N ASN A 347 -24.65 0.94 5.21
CA ASN A 347 -25.18 0.40 6.47
C ASN A 347 -24.94 -1.12 6.62
N GLU A 348 -24.54 -1.82 5.55
CA GLU A 348 -24.31 -3.28 5.57
C GLU A 348 -22.87 -3.67 5.94
N LEU A 349 -21.97 -2.68 6.07
CA LEU A 349 -20.55 -2.85 6.38
C LEU A 349 -20.18 -2.48 7.82
N GLY A 350 -21.19 -2.17 8.66
CA GLY A 350 -21.04 -1.70 10.05
C GLY A 350 -21.15 -2.80 11.08
#